data_AF-A0A8C8AIF9-F1
#
_entry.id   AF-A0A8C8AIF9-F1
#
_cell.length_a   1.000
_cell.length_b   1.000
_cell.length_c   1.000
_cell.angle_alpha   90.00
_cell.angle_beta   90.00
_cell.angle_gamma   90.00
#
_symmetry.space_group_name_H-M   'P 1'
#
loop_
_entity.id
_entity.type
_entity.pdbx_description
1 polymer ?
#
loop_
_entity_poly.entity_id
_entity_poly.type
_entity_poly.pdbx_seq_one_letter_code
_entity_poly.pdbx_strand_id
1 'polypeptide(L)'
;LLGTRLGAAIDGAECTIRMNDAPTTGYEVDVGNKTSFRVVAHSSLYRVLKRPQEFVNKTPETIFIFWGPPAKMQKSLLKIIQRVSASFPNMTAYVVSPGRMKQFDDLFRGETGKDR
;
A
#
# COMPACT_ATOMS: atom_id res chain seq x y z
N LEU A 1 5.79 -0.70 -17.19
CA LEU A 1 5.85 -2.15 -16.88
C LEU A 1 5.17 -3.00 -17.93
N LEU A 2 4.21 -2.50 -18.72
CA LEU A 2 3.55 -3.32 -19.73
C LEU A 2 4.53 -3.84 -20.79
N GLY A 3 4.37 -5.10 -21.20
CA GLY A 3 5.17 -5.77 -22.21
C GLY A 3 6.54 -6.28 -21.73
N THR A 4 6.89 -6.11 -20.45
CA THR A 4 8.19 -6.55 -19.93
C THR A 4 8.24 -8.04 -19.63
N ARG A 5 7.09 -8.70 -19.45
CA ARG A 5 6.95 -10.12 -19.11
C ARG A 5 7.71 -10.53 -17.83
N LEU A 6 7.88 -9.60 -16.89
CA LEU A 6 8.65 -9.82 -15.67
C LEU A 6 7.85 -10.53 -14.57
N GLY A 7 6.58 -10.87 -14.79
CA GLY A 7 5.70 -11.33 -13.73
C GLY A 7 6.18 -12.57 -12.98
N ALA A 8 6.70 -13.57 -13.70
CA ALA A 8 7.25 -14.77 -13.09
C ALA A 8 8.52 -14.48 -12.24
N ALA A 9 9.38 -13.56 -12.71
CA ALA A 9 10.56 -13.15 -11.96
C ALA A 9 10.19 -12.37 -10.69
N ILE A 10 9.16 -11.51 -10.77
CA ILE A 10 8.62 -10.78 -9.62
C ILE A 10 8.03 -11.74 -8.59
N ASP A 11 7.23 -12.72 -9.02
CA ASP A 11 6.59 -13.68 -8.12
C ASP A 11 7.60 -14.64 -7.46
N GLY A 12 8.74 -14.88 -8.11
CA GLY A 12 9.87 -15.62 -7.54
C GLY A 12 10.63 -14.87 -6.44
N ALA A 13 10.41 -13.57 -6.25
CA ALA A 13 11.02 -12.82 -5.17
C ALA A 13 10.43 -13.22 -3.81
N GLU A 14 11.26 -13.20 -2.77
CA GLU A 14 10.82 -13.44 -1.38
C GLU A 14 9.71 -12.46 -0.98
N CYS A 15 9.91 -11.18 -1.31
CA CYS A 15 9.04 -10.07 -0.94
C CYS A 15 8.65 -9.23 -2.16
N THR A 16 7.34 -8.92 -2.28
CA THR A 16 6.81 -8.02 -3.30
C THR A 16 6.09 -6.84 -2.65
N ILE A 17 6.52 -5.62 -2.98
CA ILE A 17 5.90 -4.39 -2.49
C ILE A 17 5.10 -3.75 -3.63
N ARG A 18 3.83 -3.48 -3.41
CA ARG A 18 2.96 -2.75 -4.35
C ARG A 18 2.42 -1.48 -3.74
N MET A 19 2.28 -0.45 -4.57
CA MET A 19 1.80 0.86 -4.13
C MET A 19 0.31 1.00 -4.44
N ASN A 20 -0.42 1.57 -3.49
CA ASN A 20 -1.77 2.09 -3.69
C ASN A 20 -2.72 1.06 -4.37
N ASP A 21 -3.44 1.51 -5.38
CA ASP A 21 -4.40 0.78 -6.21
C ASP A 21 -3.78 0.19 -7.48
N ALA A 22 -2.47 -0.12 -7.49
CA ALA A 22 -1.84 -0.86 -8.58
C ALA A 22 -2.39 -2.30 -8.65
N PRO A 23 -3.12 -2.67 -9.72
CA PRO A 23 -3.74 -3.99 -9.85
C PRO A 23 -2.73 -5.03 -10.36
N THR A 24 -3.08 -6.30 -10.20
CA THR A 24 -2.41 -7.42 -10.87
C THR A 24 -3.34 -8.15 -11.82
N THR A 25 -4.66 -8.12 -11.60
CA THR A 25 -5.63 -8.78 -12.49
C THR A 25 -5.55 -8.22 -13.91
N GLY A 26 -5.29 -9.10 -14.88
CA GLY A 26 -5.14 -8.75 -16.30
C GLY A 26 -3.74 -8.23 -16.68
N TYR A 27 -2.81 -8.19 -15.73
CA TYR A 27 -1.43 -7.73 -15.92
C TYR A 27 -0.39 -8.73 -15.40
N GLU A 28 -0.81 -9.93 -14.99
CA GLU A 28 0.00 -10.89 -14.25
C GLU A 28 1.29 -11.26 -15.00
N VAL A 29 1.23 -11.35 -16.32
CA VAL A 29 2.40 -11.64 -17.18
C VAL A 29 3.51 -10.61 -16.98
N ASP A 30 3.17 -9.34 -16.81
CA ASP A 30 4.14 -8.24 -16.73
C ASP A 30 4.51 -7.89 -15.29
N VAL A 31 3.54 -7.96 -14.37
CA VAL A 31 3.72 -7.45 -13.00
C VAL A 31 3.63 -8.51 -11.92
N GLY A 32 3.37 -9.77 -12.26
CA GLY A 32 3.19 -10.86 -11.30
C GLY A 32 1.87 -10.76 -10.56
N ASN A 33 1.60 -11.72 -9.69
CA ASN A 33 0.37 -11.82 -8.92
C ASN A 33 0.58 -11.71 -7.41
N LYS A 34 1.79 -11.99 -6.91
CA LYS A 34 2.14 -11.95 -5.48
C LYS A 34 2.19 -10.50 -4.98
N THR A 35 1.69 -10.28 -3.77
CA THR A 35 1.82 -9.03 -3.02
C THR A 35 2.08 -9.37 -1.56
N SER A 36 3.28 -9.06 -1.07
CA SER A 36 3.65 -9.22 0.35
C SER A 36 3.26 -7.98 1.15
N PHE A 37 3.58 -6.80 0.63
CA PHE A 37 3.24 -5.52 1.23
C PHE A 37 2.46 -4.65 0.26
N ARG A 38 1.42 -3.98 0.76
CA ARG A 38 0.73 -2.91 0.03
C ARG A 38 0.84 -1.60 0.79
N VAL A 39 1.60 -0.66 0.23
CA VAL A 39 1.80 0.67 0.83
C VAL A 39 0.77 1.62 0.22
N VAL A 40 -0.14 2.13 1.04
CA VAL A 40 -1.34 2.88 0.60
C VAL A 40 -1.30 4.30 1.12
N ALA A 41 -1.24 5.27 0.21
CA ALA A 41 -1.40 6.68 0.54
C ALA A 41 -2.85 7.00 0.91
N HIS A 42 -3.05 7.99 1.79
CA HIS A 42 -4.38 8.47 2.19
C HIS A 42 -5.32 8.76 1.00
N SER A 43 -4.76 9.25 -0.12
CA SER A 43 -5.49 9.61 -1.34
C SER A 43 -5.95 8.39 -2.17
N SER A 44 -5.38 7.21 -1.95
CA SER A 44 -5.77 5.94 -2.60
C SER A 44 -6.59 5.02 -1.70
N LEU A 45 -6.74 5.33 -0.41
CA LEU A 45 -7.38 4.45 0.58
C LEU A 45 -8.74 3.94 0.10
N TYR A 46 -9.64 4.82 -0.33
CA TYR A 46 -10.97 4.39 -0.76
C TYR A 46 -10.94 3.54 -2.04
N ARG A 47 -10.01 3.80 -2.97
CA ARG A 47 -9.90 3.00 -4.20
C ARG A 47 -9.45 1.57 -3.90
N VAL A 48 -8.54 1.41 -2.94
CA VAL A 48 -8.08 0.12 -2.45
C VAL A 48 -9.20 -0.61 -1.70
N LEU A 49 -9.80 0.02 -0.69
CA LEU A 49 -10.74 -0.65 0.21
C LEU A 49 -12.10 -0.96 -0.43
N LYS A 50 -12.51 -0.23 -1.49
CA LYS A 50 -13.74 -0.52 -2.24
C LYS A 50 -13.63 -1.73 -3.18
N ARG A 51 -12.41 -2.23 -3.43
CA ARG A 51 -12.17 -3.39 -4.31
C ARG A 51 -11.39 -4.49 -3.56
N PRO A 52 -11.97 -5.06 -2.49
CA PRO A 52 -11.26 -6.01 -1.65
C PRO A 52 -10.83 -7.28 -2.39
N GLN A 53 -11.58 -7.73 -3.41
CA GLN A 53 -11.18 -8.90 -4.20
C GLN A 53 -9.89 -8.68 -5.00
N GLU A 54 -9.62 -7.44 -5.41
CA GLU A 54 -8.39 -7.11 -6.13
C GLU A 54 -7.23 -6.83 -5.17
N PHE A 55 -7.50 -6.05 -4.11
CA PHE A 55 -6.43 -5.43 -3.34
C PHE A 55 -6.26 -5.97 -1.93
N VAL A 56 -7.19 -6.76 -1.39
CA VAL A 56 -7.18 -7.28 -0.01
C VAL A 56 -7.13 -8.80 0.02
N ASN A 57 -8.04 -9.46 -0.70
CA ASN A 57 -8.23 -10.91 -0.62
C ASN A 57 -7.42 -11.69 -1.67
N LYS A 58 -6.81 -10.98 -2.63
CA LYS A 58 -6.16 -11.62 -3.79
C LYS A 58 -4.93 -12.44 -3.39
N THR A 59 -4.18 -11.97 -2.40
CA THR A 59 -2.99 -12.64 -1.87
C THR A 59 -3.11 -12.81 -0.37
N PRO A 60 -2.93 -14.04 0.16
CA PRO A 60 -3.00 -14.28 1.59
C PRO A 60 -1.92 -13.49 2.32
N GLU A 61 -2.16 -13.17 3.60
CA GLU A 61 -1.16 -12.60 4.51
C GLU A 61 -0.53 -11.26 4.06
N THR A 62 -1.20 -10.53 3.17
CA THR A 62 -0.72 -9.22 2.72
C THR A 62 -0.69 -8.23 3.88
N ILE A 63 0.46 -7.58 4.08
CA ILE A 63 0.62 -6.52 5.08
C ILE A 63 0.33 -5.16 4.45
N PHE A 64 -0.55 -4.38 5.06
CA PHE A 64 -0.91 -3.04 4.61
C PHE A 64 -0.18 -1.98 5.43
N ILE A 65 0.40 -1.00 4.76
CA ILE A 65 1.03 0.16 5.40
C ILE A 65 0.34 1.41 4.87
N PHE A 66 -0.48 2.04 5.70
CA PHE A 66 -1.17 3.28 5.37
C PHE A 66 -0.33 4.49 5.77
N TRP A 67 -0.25 5.49 4.89
CA TRP A 67 0.53 6.68 5.16
C TRP A 67 -0.10 7.94 4.55
N GLY A 68 0.26 9.10 5.09
CA GLY A 68 -0.16 10.39 4.58
C GLY A 68 0.16 11.53 5.55
N PRO A 69 0.05 12.79 5.11
CA PRO A 69 0.25 13.94 5.98
C PRO A 69 -0.69 13.88 7.19
N PRO A 70 -0.26 14.27 8.40
CA PRO A 70 -1.11 14.22 9.61
C PRO A 70 -2.46 14.92 9.44
N ALA A 71 -2.48 16.07 8.74
CA ALA A 71 -3.71 16.81 8.44
C ALA A 71 -4.72 16.03 7.57
N LYS A 72 -4.25 15.05 6.81
CA LYS A 72 -5.06 14.16 5.95
C LYS A 72 -5.35 12.81 6.61
N MET A 73 -4.54 12.39 7.58
CA MET A 73 -4.73 11.15 8.37
C MET A 73 -5.58 11.40 9.61
N GLN A 74 -6.77 11.97 9.43
CA GLN A 74 -7.66 12.35 10.53
C GLN A 74 -8.27 11.13 11.24
N LYS A 75 -8.79 11.35 12.46
CA LYS A 75 -9.43 10.29 13.28
C LYS A 75 -10.51 9.50 12.52
N SER A 76 -11.27 10.15 11.65
CA SER A 76 -12.29 9.49 10.81
C SER A 76 -11.68 8.45 9.86
N LEU A 77 -10.57 8.78 9.19
CA LEU A 77 -9.87 7.88 8.28
C LEU A 77 -9.23 6.70 9.03
N LEU A 78 -8.64 6.95 10.20
CA LEU A 78 -8.09 5.90 11.05
C LEU A 78 -9.19 4.91 11.52
N LYS A 79 -10.38 5.41 11.87
CA LYS A 79 -11.54 4.57 12.20
C LYS A 79 -11.97 3.69 11.03
N ILE A 80 -11.88 4.19 9.79
CA ILE A 80 -12.19 3.40 8.59
C ILE A 80 -11.18 2.26 8.45
N ILE A 81 -9.88 2.55 8.58
CA ILE A 81 -8.83 1.53 8.52
C ILE A 81 -9.08 0.46 9.59
N GLN A 82 -9.32 0.86 10.84
CA GLN A 82 -9.60 -0.07 11.94
C GLN A 82 -10.80 -0.97 11.68
N ARG A 83 -11.93 -0.41 11.21
CA ARG A 83 -13.14 -1.20 10.89
C ARG A 83 -12.91 -2.19 9.77
N VAL A 84 -12.17 -1.77 8.74
CA VAL A 84 -11.84 -2.64 7.61
C VAL A 84 -10.92 -3.76 8.06
N SER A 85 -9.85 -3.47 8.79
CA SER A 85 -8.97 -4.49 9.36
C SER A 85 -9.72 -5.48 10.25
N ALA A 86 -10.71 -5.03 11.02
CA ALA A 86 -11.56 -5.94 11.80
C ALA A 86 -12.51 -6.81 10.93
N SER A 87 -12.83 -6.37 9.72
CA SER A 87 -13.71 -7.09 8.78
C SER A 87 -12.96 -8.09 7.90
N PHE A 88 -11.63 -7.97 7.79
CA PHE A 88 -10.77 -8.84 7.01
C PHE A 88 -9.77 -9.54 7.95
N PRO A 89 -10.09 -10.74 8.47
CA PRO A 89 -9.30 -11.37 9.54
C PRO A 89 -7.85 -11.69 9.17
N ASN A 90 -7.56 -11.83 7.87
CA ASN A 90 -6.20 -12.08 7.37
C ASN A 90 -5.42 -10.79 7.03
N MET A 91 -5.99 -9.62 7.29
CA MET A 91 -5.38 -8.33 7.00
C MET A 91 -4.58 -7.84 8.20
N THR A 92 -3.26 -7.78 8.05
CA THR A 92 -2.42 -7.03 8.99
C THR A 92 -2.26 -5.60 8.48
N ALA A 93 -2.56 -4.60 9.31
CA ALA A 93 -2.53 -3.19 8.91
C ALA A 93 -1.73 -2.33 9.89
N TYR A 94 -0.84 -1.51 9.35
CA TYR A 94 -0.07 -0.50 10.06
C TYR A 94 -0.38 0.89 9.51
N VAL A 95 -0.26 1.90 10.37
CA VAL A 95 -0.34 3.30 9.97
C VAL A 95 0.96 3.98 10.37
N VAL A 96 1.60 4.69 9.43
CA VAL A 96 2.81 5.45 9.73
C VAL A 96 2.51 6.53 10.76
N SER A 97 3.29 6.59 11.83
CA SER A 97 3.08 7.56 12.91
C SER A 97 3.39 8.99 12.46
N PRO A 98 2.78 10.02 13.09
CA PRO A 98 3.08 11.42 12.75
C PRO A 98 4.57 11.78 12.90
N GLY A 99 5.24 11.27 13.93
CA GLY A 99 6.67 11.48 14.13
C GLY A 99 7.52 10.87 13.02
N ARG A 100 7.15 9.67 12.54
CA ARG A 100 7.84 9.03 11.41
C ARG A 100 7.59 9.77 10.09
N MET A 101 6.36 10.26 9.87
CA MET A 101 6.05 11.11 8.71
C MET A 101 6.91 12.38 8.70
N LYS A 102 7.05 13.06 9.85
CA LYS A 102 7.92 14.22 9.96
C LYS A 102 9.38 13.87 9.62
N GLN A 103 9.88 12.75 10.13
CA GLN A 103 11.23 12.29 9.81
C GLN A 103 11.43 12.05 8.29
N PHE A 104 10.43 11.50 7.60
CA PHE A 104 10.48 11.32 6.15
C PHE A 104 10.48 12.66 5.40
N ASP A 105 9.68 13.62 5.85
CA ASP A 105 9.64 14.96 5.26
C ASP A 105 10.98 15.71 5.48
N ASP A 106 11.55 15.64 6.68
CA ASP A 106 12.86 16.23 7.01
C ASP A 106 13.98 15.60 6.17
N LEU A 107 13.99 14.26 6.02
CA LEU A 107 14.95 13.53 5.20
C LEU A 107 14.84 13.93 3.72
N PHE A 108 13.62 13.94 3.17
CA PHE A 108 13.40 14.32 1.78
C PHE A 108 13.89 15.75 1.50
N ARG A 109 13.61 16.68 2.42
CA ARG A 109 14.10 18.06 2.32
C ARG A 109 15.62 18.14 2.41
N GLY A 110 16.23 17.38 3.31
CA GLY A 110 17.69 17.32 3.45
C GLY A 110 18.39 16.85 2.17
N GLU A 111 17.85 15.82 1.51
CA GLU A 111 18.45 15.25 0.29
C GLU A 111 18.15 16.05 -0.99
N THR A 112 16.98 16.69 -1.06
CA THR A 112 16.50 17.32 -2.32
C THR A 112 16.45 18.84 -2.28
N GLY A 113 16.52 19.46 -1.10
CA GLY A 113 16.26 20.89 -0.90
C GLY A 113 14.80 21.31 -1.09
N LYS A 114 13.86 20.36 -1.18
CA LYS A 114 12.43 20.62 -1.48
C LYS A 114 11.51 20.03 -0.43
N ASP A 115 10.31 20.61 -0.30
CA ASP A 115 9.21 19.98 0.41
C ASP A 115 8.57 18.86 -0.43
N ARG A 116 7.97 17.88 0.25
CA ARG A 116 7.35 16.68 -0.34
C ARG A 116 5.87 16.88 -0.71
#